data_AF-A0A933JSR0-F1
#
_entry.id   AF-A0A933JSR0-F1
#
_cell.length_a   1.000
_cell.length_b   1.000
_cell.length_c   1.000
_cell.angle_alpha   90.00
_cell.angle_beta   90.00
_cell.angle_gamma   90.00
#
_symmetry.space_group_name_H-M   'P 1'
#
loop_
_entity.id
_entity.type
_entity.pdbx_description
1 polymer ?
#
loop_
_entity_poly.entity_id
_entity_poly.type
_entity_poly.pdbx_seq_one_letter_code
_entity_poly.pdbx_strand_id
1 'polypeptide(L)'
;MVIAHKVYEELAPRRAASVPALDARLSVWGQATREAVQSRANALARGAVLFAEEVGRSAAKVQGPIVEGSDALLALGADSLAALASNLLPGAVPQSCRLLWVDPERLEGRILNALAPAVDAARTAVRKRQALYRRRARLWKDHPDRLEELRDEVEGLRVPKCPPPAEVAVILSSMFKGEPPRPRLVR
;
A
#
# COMPACT_ATOMS: atom_id res chain seq x y z
N MET A 1 -15.00 -42.61 -12.30
CA MET A 1 -13.54 -42.69 -12.41
C MET A 1 -13.02 -41.27 -12.56
N VAL A 2 -12.66 -40.61 -11.46
CA VAL A 2 -12.15 -39.23 -11.45
C VAL A 2 -10.64 -39.34 -11.28
N ILE A 3 -9.90 -39.06 -12.35
CA ILE A 3 -8.45 -39.15 -12.38
C ILE A 3 -7.89 -38.00 -11.54
N ALA A 4 -7.11 -38.37 -10.54
CA ALA A 4 -6.36 -37.49 -9.66
C ALA A 4 -5.33 -36.67 -10.46
N HIS A 5 -5.71 -35.47 -10.90
CA HIS A 5 -4.78 -34.42 -11.35
C HIS A 5 -4.47 -33.44 -10.21
N LYS A 6 -4.08 -33.97 -9.06
CA LYS A 6 -3.46 -33.18 -7.98
C LYS A 6 -2.26 -33.95 -7.47
N VAL A 7 -1.18 -33.21 -7.23
CA VAL A 7 0.08 -33.64 -6.56
C VAL A 7 1.15 -34.25 -7.49
N TYR A 8 1.55 -33.54 -8.53
CA TYR A 8 2.91 -33.65 -9.11
C TYR A 8 3.28 -32.29 -9.75
N GLU A 9 3.30 -31.22 -8.96
CA GLU A 9 4.28 -30.16 -9.24
C GLU A 9 5.60 -30.67 -8.68
N GLU A 10 6.43 -31.14 -9.60
CA GLU A 10 7.81 -31.54 -9.35
C GLU A 10 8.51 -30.47 -8.52
N LEU A 11 8.86 -30.82 -7.27
CA LEU A 11 9.80 -30.08 -6.45
C LEU A 11 11.16 -30.12 -7.16
N ALA A 12 11.37 -29.21 -8.12
CA ALA A 12 12.69 -28.92 -8.64
C ALA A 12 13.64 -28.76 -7.44
N PRO A 13 14.82 -29.41 -7.46
CA PRO A 13 15.73 -29.38 -6.32
C PRO A 13 16.00 -27.92 -5.94
N ARG A 14 15.63 -27.57 -4.71
CA ARG A 14 15.76 -26.20 -4.21
C ARG A 14 17.23 -25.81 -4.29
N ARG A 15 17.55 -24.75 -5.05
CA ARG A 15 18.92 -24.24 -5.12
C ARG A 15 19.39 -23.87 -3.72
N ALA A 16 20.59 -24.32 -3.35
CA ALA A 16 21.23 -23.99 -2.08
C ALA A 16 21.25 -22.48 -1.87
N ALA A 17 20.96 -22.05 -0.64
CA ALA A 17 21.00 -20.64 -0.31
C ALA A 17 22.43 -20.09 -0.43
N SER A 18 22.58 -18.99 -1.14
CA SER A 18 23.86 -18.29 -1.28
C SER A 18 23.65 -16.80 -1.17
N VAL A 19 24.66 -16.08 -0.70
CA VAL A 19 24.62 -14.61 -0.58
C VAL A 19 24.24 -13.93 -1.91
N PRO A 20 24.79 -14.32 -3.09
CA PRO A 20 24.38 -13.73 -4.37
C PRO A 20 22.90 -13.98 -4.70
N ALA A 21 22.38 -15.17 -4.41
CA ALA A 21 20.98 -15.50 -4.67
C ALA A 21 20.02 -14.68 -3.77
N LEU A 22 20.38 -14.49 -2.49
CA LEU A 22 19.65 -13.63 -1.56
C LEU A 22 19.68 -12.16 -1.99
N ASP A 23 20.85 -11.66 -2.40
CA ASP A 23 21.00 -10.28 -2.87
C ASP A 23 20.13 -9.98 -4.11
N ALA A 24 20.08 -10.92 -5.05
CA ALA A 24 19.24 -10.80 -6.24
C ALA A 24 17.74 -10.74 -5.86
N ARG A 25 17.27 -11.67 -5.02
CA ARG A 25 15.87 -11.72 -4.58
C ARG A 25 15.46 -10.49 -3.79
N LEU A 26 16.30 -10.03 -2.86
CA LEU A 26 16.07 -8.80 -2.11
C LEU A 26 15.99 -7.59 -3.03
N SER A 27 16.77 -7.56 -4.11
CA SER A 27 16.74 -6.47 -5.08
C SER A 27 15.41 -6.44 -5.84
N VAL A 28 14.94 -7.59 -6.31
CA VAL A 28 13.63 -7.75 -6.96
C VAL A 28 12.51 -7.33 -6.01
N TRP A 29 12.49 -7.89 -4.80
CA TRP A 29 11.47 -7.56 -3.79
C TRP A 29 11.47 -6.06 -3.46
N GLY A 30 12.63 -5.45 -3.24
CA GLY A 30 12.70 -4.04 -2.87
C GLY A 30 12.33 -3.10 -4.02
N GLN A 31 12.59 -3.48 -5.28
CA GLN A 31 12.10 -2.71 -6.42
C GLN A 31 10.58 -2.79 -6.52
N ALA A 32 10.03 -4.00 -6.53
CA ALA A 32 8.59 -4.23 -6.59
C ALA A 32 7.84 -3.53 -5.43
N THR A 33 8.38 -3.57 -4.21
CA THR A 33 7.78 -2.92 -3.05
C THR A 33 7.78 -1.39 -3.17
N ARG A 34 8.87 -0.79 -3.66
CA ARG A 34 8.94 0.68 -3.86
C ARG A 34 8.01 1.17 -4.96
N GLU A 35 7.83 0.38 -6.02
CA GLU A 35 6.85 0.64 -7.07
C GLU A 35 5.43 0.52 -6.51
N ALA A 36 5.15 -0.55 -5.77
CA ALA A 36 3.85 -0.77 -5.12
C ALA A 36 3.48 0.38 -4.16
N VAL A 37 4.43 0.95 -3.42
CA VAL A 37 4.19 2.13 -2.57
C VAL A 37 3.68 3.31 -3.39
N GLN A 38 4.29 3.60 -4.56
CA GLN A 38 3.82 4.68 -5.43
C GLN A 38 2.45 4.38 -6.02
N SER A 39 2.24 3.14 -6.50
CA SER A 39 0.95 2.73 -7.04
C SER A 39 -0.16 2.81 -6.00
N ARG A 40 0.12 2.42 -4.75
CA ARG A 40 -0.82 2.53 -3.62
C ARG A 40 -1.13 3.98 -3.27
N ALA A 41 -0.14 4.87 -3.29
CA ALA A 41 -0.36 6.31 -3.09
C ALA A 41 -1.30 6.89 -4.16
N ASN A 42 -1.09 6.51 -5.43
CA ASN A 42 -1.96 6.90 -6.54
C ASN A 42 -3.37 6.31 -6.40
N ALA A 43 -3.49 5.03 -6.02
CA ALA A 43 -4.77 4.37 -5.80
C ALA A 43 -5.56 5.02 -4.65
N LEU A 44 -4.86 5.39 -3.58
CA LEU A 44 -5.44 6.14 -2.46
C LEU A 44 -5.97 7.50 -2.94
N ALA A 45 -5.14 8.29 -3.63
CA ALA A 45 -5.55 9.61 -4.12
C ALA A 45 -6.79 9.52 -5.02
N ARG A 46 -6.80 8.59 -5.98
CA ARG A 46 -7.95 8.35 -6.86
C ARG A 46 -9.17 7.84 -6.10
N GLY A 47 -9.01 6.92 -5.16
CA GLY A 47 -10.12 6.42 -4.34
C GLY A 47 -10.73 7.51 -3.46
N ALA A 48 -9.89 8.40 -2.92
CA ALA A 48 -10.33 9.56 -2.14
C ALA A 48 -11.07 10.60 -3.00
N VAL A 49 -10.65 10.79 -4.27
CA VAL A 49 -11.36 11.64 -5.24
C VAL A 49 -12.72 11.04 -5.57
N LEU A 50 -12.79 9.76 -5.93
CA LEU A 50 -14.05 9.06 -6.22
C LEU A 50 -15.04 9.20 -5.04
N PHE A 51 -14.56 8.98 -3.83
CA PHE A 51 -15.35 9.18 -2.63
C PHE A 51 -15.82 10.65 -2.47
N ALA A 52 -14.93 11.63 -2.69
CA ALA A 52 -15.27 13.04 -2.60
C ALA A 52 -16.24 13.50 -3.70
N GLU A 53 -16.24 12.87 -4.87
CA GLU A 53 -17.25 13.09 -5.92
C GLU A 53 -18.63 12.58 -5.48
N GLU A 54 -18.69 11.46 -4.75
CA GLU A 54 -19.94 10.91 -4.22
C GLU A 54 -20.55 11.76 -3.10
N VAL A 55 -19.74 12.19 -2.13
CA VAL A 55 -20.25 12.87 -0.91
C VAL A 55 -20.02 14.40 -0.89
N GLY A 56 -19.32 14.92 -1.88
CA GLY A 56 -18.94 16.33 -1.99
C GLY A 56 -18.12 16.82 -0.79
N ARG A 57 -18.44 18.02 -0.32
CA ARG A 57 -17.76 18.66 0.83
C ARG A 57 -17.85 17.88 2.13
N SER A 58 -18.83 16.99 2.24
CA SER A 58 -18.99 16.15 3.43
C SER A 58 -17.82 15.18 3.59
N ALA A 59 -17.02 14.94 2.55
CA ALA A 59 -15.78 14.18 2.64
C ALA A 59 -14.79 14.72 3.68
N ALA A 60 -14.84 16.04 3.96
CA ALA A 60 -13.99 16.64 5.00
C ALA A 60 -14.35 16.16 6.43
N LYS A 61 -15.51 15.52 6.61
CA LYS A 61 -15.99 15.02 7.90
C LYS A 61 -15.73 13.52 8.09
N VAL A 62 -15.11 12.83 7.13
CA VAL A 62 -14.73 11.43 7.33
C VAL A 62 -13.82 11.35 8.54
N GLN A 63 -14.12 10.42 9.44
CA GLN A 63 -13.31 10.11 10.61
C GLN A 63 -12.84 8.67 10.50
N GLY A 64 -11.59 8.46 10.85
CA GLY A 64 -10.98 7.14 10.89
C GLY A 64 -9.82 7.12 11.88
N PRO A 65 -9.19 5.95 12.07
CA PRO A 65 -8.05 5.84 12.95
C PRO A 65 -6.86 6.64 12.41
N ILE A 66 -6.15 7.33 13.31
CA ILE A 66 -4.90 7.99 12.98
C ILE A 66 -3.87 6.90 12.66
N VAL A 67 -3.30 6.96 11.47
CA VAL A 67 -2.32 5.99 10.97
C VAL A 67 -1.09 6.71 10.43
N GLU A 68 0.08 6.11 10.67
CA GLU A 68 1.34 6.59 10.10
C GLU A 68 1.36 6.28 8.59
N GLY A 69 1.72 7.28 7.78
CA GLY A 69 1.56 7.22 6.34
C GLY A 69 2.44 6.17 5.67
N SER A 70 3.69 6.02 6.14
CA SER A 70 4.63 5.05 5.56
C SER A 70 4.23 3.60 5.86
N ASP A 71 3.74 3.34 7.07
CA ASP A 71 3.24 2.03 7.50
C ASP A 71 1.96 1.66 6.75
N ALA A 72 1.03 2.61 6.58
CA ALA A 72 -0.21 2.39 5.83
C ALA A 72 0.05 2.07 4.35
N LEU A 73 1.07 2.70 3.73
CA LEU A 73 1.49 2.42 2.36
C LEU A 73 2.19 1.05 2.21
N LEU A 74 2.90 0.59 3.25
CA LEU A 74 3.57 -0.71 3.27
C LEU A 74 2.68 -1.87 3.75
N ALA A 75 1.52 -1.57 4.34
CA ALA A 75 0.56 -2.59 4.75
C ALA A 75 -0.01 -3.36 3.54
N LEU A 76 -0.46 -4.59 3.79
CA LEU A 76 -0.96 -5.47 2.74
C LEU A 76 -2.44 -5.23 2.39
N GLY A 77 -3.21 -4.66 3.32
CA GLY A 77 -4.65 -4.42 3.18
C GLY A 77 -4.99 -3.10 2.49
N ALA A 78 -6.24 -2.97 2.07
CA ALA A 78 -6.83 -1.73 1.57
C ALA A 78 -7.34 -0.82 2.70
N ASP A 79 -7.73 -1.39 3.84
CA ASP A 79 -8.26 -0.65 5.00
C ASP A 79 -7.28 0.41 5.53
N SER A 80 -5.97 0.12 5.49
CA SER A 80 -4.94 1.06 5.90
C SER A 80 -4.86 2.28 4.97
N LEU A 81 -5.14 2.11 3.67
CA LEU A 81 -5.19 3.21 2.71
C LEU A 81 -6.42 4.07 2.93
N ALA A 82 -7.57 3.45 3.20
CA ALA A 82 -8.79 4.18 3.54
C ALA A 82 -8.64 4.97 4.85
N ALA A 83 -8.03 4.36 5.88
CA ALA A 83 -7.69 5.06 7.12
C ALA A 83 -6.73 6.24 6.87
N LEU A 84 -5.70 6.05 6.03
CA LEU A 84 -4.80 7.15 5.67
C LEU A 84 -5.54 8.25 4.90
N ALA A 85 -6.42 7.91 3.96
CA ALA A 85 -7.24 8.88 3.25
C ALA A 85 -8.16 9.67 4.21
N SER A 86 -8.72 9.02 5.25
CA SER A 86 -9.53 9.71 6.27
C SER A 86 -8.73 10.76 7.06
N ASN A 87 -7.41 10.59 7.22
CA ASN A 87 -6.55 11.58 7.87
C ASN A 87 -6.21 12.76 6.94
N LEU A 88 -6.21 12.54 5.62
CA LEU A 88 -5.81 13.54 4.62
C LEU A 88 -6.98 14.39 4.11
N LEU A 89 -8.15 13.78 3.94
CA LEU A 89 -9.34 14.42 3.38
C LEU A 89 -9.77 15.69 4.16
N PRO A 90 -9.79 15.74 5.51
CA PRO A 90 -10.19 16.93 6.25
C PRO A 90 -9.32 18.17 5.95
N GLY A 91 -8.03 17.97 5.66
CA GLY A 91 -7.12 19.06 5.28
C GLY A 91 -7.17 19.39 3.79
N ALA A 92 -7.34 18.39 2.93
CA ALA A 92 -7.28 18.56 1.48
C ALA A 92 -8.60 19.12 0.90
N VAL A 93 -9.76 18.62 1.35
CA VAL A 93 -11.07 18.97 0.79
C VAL A 93 -11.36 20.47 0.87
N PRO A 94 -11.23 21.17 2.02
CA PRO A 94 -11.54 22.60 2.10
C PRO A 94 -10.72 23.46 1.13
N GLN A 95 -9.49 23.05 0.86
CA GLN A 95 -8.55 23.77 0.01
C GLN A 95 -8.69 23.43 -1.48
N SER A 96 -9.49 22.41 -1.80
CA SER A 96 -9.85 21.98 -3.15
C SER A 96 -11.31 22.29 -3.50
N CYS A 97 -12.03 22.99 -2.64
CA CYS A 97 -13.43 23.34 -2.87
C CYS A 97 -13.60 24.65 -3.65
N ARG A 98 -14.59 24.69 -4.55
CA ARG A 98 -15.16 25.91 -5.13
C ARG A 98 -16.67 25.95 -4.89
N LEU A 99 -17.14 26.90 -4.07
CA LEU A 99 -18.55 27.12 -3.67
C LEU A 99 -19.32 25.98 -2.99
N LEU A 100 -19.64 24.89 -3.70
CA LEU A 100 -20.29 23.69 -3.16
C LEU A 100 -19.66 22.39 -3.69
N TRP A 101 -18.74 22.50 -4.65
CA TRP A 101 -18.14 21.38 -5.37
C TRP A 101 -16.68 21.22 -4.96
N VAL A 102 -16.19 19.99 -5.05
CA VAL A 102 -14.77 19.66 -4.87
C VAL A 102 -14.15 19.54 -6.26
N ASP A 103 -13.08 20.29 -6.50
CA ASP A 103 -12.29 20.19 -7.73
C ASP A 103 -11.44 18.91 -7.66
N PRO A 104 -11.71 17.90 -8.51
CA PRO A 104 -11.09 16.58 -8.41
C PRO A 104 -9.60 16.61 -8.71
N GLU A 105 -9.16 17.37 -9.73
CA GLU A 105 -7.74 17.49 -10.09
C GLU A 105 -6.95 18.18 -8.98
N ARG A 106 -7.54 19.25 -8.41
CA ARG A 106 -6.92 19.95 -7.28
C ARG A 106 -6.88 19.09 -6.03
N LEU A 107 -7.91 18.28 -5.77
CA LEU A 107 -7.93 17.34 -4.66
C LEU A 107 -6.87 16.25 -4.83
N GLU A 108 -6.80 15.62 -6.00
CA GLU A 108 -5.79 14.59 -6.29
C GLU A 108 -4.37 15.15 -6.09
N GLY A 109 -4.08 16.31 -6.68
CA GLY A 109 -2.78 16.97 -6.53
C GLY A 109 -2.43 17.28 -5.08
N ARG A 110 -3.39 17.76 -4.27
CA ARG A 110 -3.15 18.02 -2.84
C ARG A 110 -2.89 16.75 -2.04
N ILE A 111 -3.65 15.68 -2.29
CA ILE A 111 -3.45 14.41 -1.60
C ILE A 111 -2.07 13.84 -1.95
N LEU A 112 -1.69 13.83 -3.24
CA LEU A 112 -0.39 13.35 -3.67
C LEU A 112 0.76 14.18 -3.08
N ASN A 113 0.63 15.51 -3.01
CA ASN A 113 1.61 16.37 -2.36
C ASN A 113 1.74 16.08 -0.86
N ALA A 114 0.61 15.84 -0.17
CA ALA A 114 0.62 15.48 1.25
C ALA A 114 1.21 14.08 1.49
N LEU A 115 1.09 13.16 0.52
CA LEU A 115 1.64 11.81 0.59
C LEU A 115 3.13 11.72 0.26
N ALA A 116 3.69 12.69 -0.46
CA ALA A 116 5.10 12.70 -0.86
C ALA A 116 6.08 12.32 0.29
N PRO A 117 6.02 12.94 1.49
CA PRO A 117 6.90 12.55 2.59
C PRO A 117 6.68 11.10 3.07
N ALA A 118 5.44 10.62 3.08
CA ALA A 118 5.12 9.25 3.48
C ALA A 118 5.63 8.21 2.46
N VAL A 119 5.56 8.53 1.16
CA VAL A 119 6.12 7.70 0.08
C VAL A 119 7.63 7.57 0.22
N ASP A 120 8.32 8.68 0.48
CA ASP A 120 9.78 8.67 0.66
C ASP A 120 10.22 7.96 1.95
N ALA A 121 9.46 8.13 3.03
CA ALA A 121 9.66 7.39 4.28
C ALA A 121 9.49 5.89 4.07
N ALA A 122 8.43 5.46 3.37
CA ALA A 122 8.18 4.05 3.05
C ALA A 122 9.29 3.45 2.17
N ARG A 123 9.73 4.17 1.13
CA ARG A 123 10.86 3.74 0.28
C ARG A 123 12.15 3.62 1.09
N THR A 124 12.38 4.51 2.03
CA THR A 124 13.53 4.48 2.94
C THR A 124 13.45 3.28 3.88
N ALA A 125 12.29 2.97 4.44
CA ALA A 125 12.08 1.79 5.26
C ALA A 125 12.36 0.49 4.49
N VAL A 126 11.94 0.39 3.23
CA VAL A 126 12.28 -0.75 2.34
C VAL A 126 13.80 -0.87 2.17
N ARG A 127 14.50 0.23 1.88
CA ARG A 127 15.97 0.23 1.74
C ARG A 127 16.67 -0.19 3.03
N LYS A 128 16.21 0.28 4.19
CA LYS A 128 16.72 -0.13 5.51
C LYS A 128 16.54 -1.63 5.73
N ARG A 129 15.35 -2.16 5.40
CA ARG A 129 15.07 -3.60 5.49
C ARG A 129 15.96 -4.42 4.56
N GLN A 130 16.12 -4.02 3.29
CA GLN A 130 17.06 -4.68 2.37
C GLN A 130 18.48 -4.70 2.96
N ALA A 131 18.98 -3.56 3.46
CA ALA A 131 20.32 -3.46 4.02
C ALA A 131 20.52 -4.40 5.22
N LEU A 132 19.50 -4.55 6.07
CA LEU A 132 19.53 -5.46 7.22
C LEU A 132 19.67 -6.93 6.78
N TYR A 133 18.85 -7.38 5.80
CA TYR A 133 18.96 -8.73 5.27
C TYR A 133 20.30 -9.00 4.60
N ARG A 134 20.82 -8.04 3.81
CA ARG A 134 22.14 -8.17 3.18
C ARG A 134 23.26 -8.27 4.20
N ARG A 135 23.20 -7.51 5.30
CA ARG A 135 24.15 -7.61 6.41
C ARG A 135 24.10 -8.99 7.07
N ARG A 136 22.90 -9.52 7.34
CA ARG A 136 22.73 -10.87 7.87
C ARG A 136 23.29 -11.94 6.94
N ALA A 137 22.99 -11.87 5.64
CA ALA A 137 23.48 -12.82 4.66
C ALA A 137 25.02 -12.87 4.61
N ARG A 138 25.69 -11.71 4.70
CA ARG A 138 27.16 -11.64 4.74
C ARG A 138 27.73 -12.18 6.04
N LEU A 139 27.07 -11.92 7.18
CA LEU A 139 27.48 -12.44 8.48
C LEU A 139 27.40 -13.98 8.53
N TRP A 140 26.45 -14.58 7.81
CA TRP A 140 26.22 -16.02 7.81
C TRP A 140 26.78 -16.73 6.56
N LYS A 141 27.69 -16.09 5.83
CA LYS A 141 28.23 -16.63 4.57
C LYS A 141 28.77 -18.06 4.70
N ASP A 142 29.39 -18.38 5.83
CA ASP A 142 30.02 -19.68 6.09
C ASP A 142 29.10 -20.62 6.92
N HIS A 143 27.82 -20.24 7.09
CA HIS A 143 26.81 -20.98 7.85
C HIS A 143 25.62 -21.34 6.94
N PRO A 144 25.66 -22.47 6.22
CA PRO A 144 24.67 -22.82 5.21
C PRO A 144 23.25 -22.91 5.78
N ASP A 145 23.07 -23.54 6.95
CA ASP A 145 21.75 -23.70 7.58
C ASP A 145 21.09 -22.34 7.86
N ARG A 146 21.86 -21.36 8.35
CA ARG A 146 21.37 -19.99 8.60
C ARG A 146 21.06 -19.22 7.32
N LEU A 147 21.76 -19.51 6.22
CA LEU A 147 21.43 -18.93 4.91
C LEU A 147 20.13 -19.50 4.37
N GLU A 148 19.82 -20.78 4.65
CA GLU A 148 18.53 -21.37 4.29
C GLU A 148 17.38 -20.76 5.08
N GLU A 149 17.54 -20.58 6.40
CA GLU A 149 16.56 -19.85 7.22
C GLU A 149 16.31 -18.43 6.69
N LEU A 150 17.40 -17.71 6.38
CA LEU A 150 17.31 -16.35 5.84
C LEU A 150 16.65 -16.32 4.45
N ARG A 151 16.86 -17.36 3.64
CA ARG A 151 16.18 -17.52 2.35
C ARG A 151 14.68 -17.64 2.53
N ASP A 152 14.26 -18.47 3.47
CA ASP A 152 12.84 -18.71 3.73
C ASP A 152 12.17 -17.44 4.28
N GLU A 153 12.86 -16.67 5.14
CA GLU A 153 12.41 -15.33 5.55
C GLU A 153 12.24 -14.37 4.36
N VAL A 154 13.20 -14.35 3.43
CA VAL A 154 13.16 -13.48 2.24
C VAL A 154 12.07 -13.90 1.26
N GLU A 155 11.85 -15.20 1.08
CA GLU A 155 10.74 -15.74 0.27
C GLU A 155 9.37 -15.48 0.90
N GLY A 156 9.32 -15.37 2.24
CA GLY A 156 8.14 -14.96 2.98
C GLY A 156 7.80 -13.48 2.85
N LEU A 157 8.72 -12.63 2.35
CA LEU A 157 8.47 -11.20 2.16
C LEU A 157 7.37 -10.99 1.11
N ARG A 158 6.31 -10.29 1.53
CA ARG A 158 5.20 -9.93 0.65
C ARG A 158 5.41 -8.52 0.09
N VAL A 159 4.97 -8.35 -1.16
CA VAL A 159 4.82 -7.04 -1.79
C VAL A 159 3.42 -6.52 -1.47
N PRO A 160 3.26 -5.26 -1.04
CA PRO A 160 1.95 -4.65 -0.83
C PRO A 160 1.11 -4.76 -2.10
N LYS A 161 -0.13 -5.26 -1.98
CA LYS A 161 -1.04 -5.32 -3.13
C LYS A 161 -1.54 -3.91 -3.42
N CYS A 162 -1.69 -3.56 -4.69
CA CYS A 162 -2.36 -2.31 -5.07
C CYS A 162 -3.85 -2.61 -5.25
N PRO A 163 -4.73 -2.16 -4.34
CA PRO A 163 -6.17 -2.31 -4.55
C PRO A 163 -6.63 -1.39 -5.69
N PRO A 164 -7.73 -1.72 -6.38
CA PRO A 164 -8.39 -0.79 -7.28
C PRO A 164 -8.88 0.45 -6.50
N PRO A 165 -8.84 1.66 -7.10
CA PRO A 165 -9.31 2.88 -6.44
C PRO A 165 -10.74 2.80 -5.91
N ALA A 166 -11.62 2.09 -6.61
CA ALA A 166 -13.00 1.88 -6.20
C ALA A 166 -13.12 1.12 -4.87
N GLU A 167 -12.22 0.19 -4.58
CA GLU A 167 -12.22 -0.52 -3.29
C GLU A 167 -11.90 0.43 -2.14
N VAL A 168 -10.92 1.32 -2.33
CA VAL A 168 -10.59 2.36 -1.33
C VAL A 168 -11.78 3.30 -1.11
N ALA A 169 -12.48 3.70 -2.17
CA ALA A 169 -13.67 4.54 -2.09
C ALA A 169 -14.81 3.84 -1.33
N VAL A 170 -15.05 2.55 -1.59
CA VAL A 170 -16.07 1.75 -0.89
C VAL A 170 -15.78 1.67 0.62
N ILE A 171 -14.51 1.42 0.99
CA ILE A 171 -14.12 1.37 2.40
C ILE A 171 -14.28 2.75 3.06
N LEU A 172 -13.88 3.84 2.39
CA LEU A 172 -14.11 5.20 2.87
C LEU A 172 -15.61 5.50 3.09
N SER A 173 -16.46 5.08 2.16
CA SER A 173 -17.92 5.20 2.29
C SER A 173 -18.47 4.43 3.49
N SER A 174 -17.85 3.30 3.88
CA SER A 174 -18.21 2.59 5.11
C SER A 174 -17.81 3.36 6.37
N MET A 175 -16.66 4.04 6.37
CA MET A 175 -16.19 4.87 7.49
C MET A 175 -17.05 6.13 7.66
N PHE A 176 -17.58 6.66 6.57
CA PHE A 176 -18.44 7.84 6.58
C PHE A 176 -19.85 7.58 7.13
N LYS A 177 -20.37 6.35 7.03
CA LYS A 177 -21.75 5.99 7.40
C LYS A 177 -21.94 5.86 8.93
N GLY A 178 -21.74 6.97 9.63
CA GLY A 178 -22.32 7.28 10.94
C GLY A 178 -23.38 8.40 10.89
N GLU A 179 -23.51 9.11 9.75
CA GLU A 179 -24.57 10.10 9.50
C GLU A 179 -25.22 9.84 8.13
N PRO A 180 -26.56 9.99 7.98
CA PRO A 180 -27.21 9.78 6.70
C PRO A 180 -26.72 10.80 5.67
N PRO A 181 -26.35 10.38 4.46
CA PRO A 181 -25.97 11.30 3.40
C PRO A 181 -27.17 12.19 3.10
N ARG A 182 -27.04 13.51 3.34
CA ARG A 182 -28.00 14.47 2.82
C ARG A 182 -27.71 14.63 1.32
N PRO A 183 -28.59 14.16 0.42
CA PRO A 183 -28.37 14.29 -1.00
C PRO A 183 -28.75 15.72 -1.41
N ARG A 184 -27.85 16.46 -2.06
CA ARG A 184 -28.20 17.56 -2.97
C ARG A 184 -27.05 17.80 -3.94
N LEU A 185 -27.24 18.03 -5.23
CA LEU A 185 -28.36 17.90 -6.16
C LEU A 185 -27.66 17.91 -7.52
N VAL A 186 -27.87 16.89 -8.33
CA VAL A 186 -27.39 16.85 -9.72
C VAL A 186 -28.00 18.04 -10.48
N ARG A 187 -27.15 18.81 -11.14
CA ARG A 187 -27.47 19.54 -12.37
C ARG A 187 -26.30 19.42 -13.31
#